data_AF-A0A2A5LUA2-F1
#
_entry.id   AF-A0A2A5LUA2-F1
#
_cell.length_a   1.000
_cell.length_b   1.000
_cell.length_c   1.000
_cell.angle_alpha   90.00
_cell.angle_beta   90.00
_cell.angle_gamma   90.00
#
_symmetry.space_group_name_H-M   'P 1'
#
loop_
_entity.id
_entity.type
_entity.pdbx_description
1 polymer ?
#
loop_
_entity_poly.entity_id
_entity_poly.type
_entity_poly.pdbx_seq_one_letter_code
_entity_poly.pdbx_strand_id
1 'polypeptide(L)'
;MEKWLKEMEASLKEAVEAARVGEIPPENLYMIAPLIYSKRNHMNNDALLQQMVDGNEEQVQRDWACDERSKDQYRFHYVASYLSCYVVAGKIEEIKYDELMEYVTSKLDLFTDDYGLE
;
A
#
# COMPACT_ATOMS: atom_id res chain seq x y z
N MET A 1 8.55 -15.33 -3.96
CA MET A 1 8.75 -14.04 -3.26
C MET A 1 9.19 -12.95 -4.25
N GLU A 2 10.20 -13.19 -5.09
CA GLU A 2 10.70 -12.19 -6.06
C GLU A 2 9.63 -11.56 -6.99
N LYS A 3 8.66 -12.36 -7.47
CA LYS A 3 7.54 -11.81 -8.28
C LYS A 3 6.75 -10.73 -7.55
N TRP A 4 6.57 -10.90 -6.24
CA TRP A 4 5.80 -9.96 -5.42
C TRP A 4 6.62 -8.71 -5.13
N LEU A 5 7.92 -8.84 -4.90
CA LEU A 5 8.81 -7.69 -4.79
C LEU A 5 8.75 -6.82 -6.05
N LYS A 6 8.88 -7.43 -7.24
CA LYS A 6 8.77 -6.74 -8.52
C LYS A 6 7.39 -6.08 -8.71
N GLU A 7 6.33 -6.75 -8.31
CA GLU A 7 4.97 -6.21 -8.36
C GLU A 7 4.79 -5.00 -7.44
N MET A 8 5.24 -5.09 -6.18
CA MET A 8 5.17 -3.99 -5.21
C MET A 8 5.99 -2.80 -5.69
N GLU A 9 7.24 -3.02 -6.12
CA GLU A 9 8.11 -1.97 -6.65
C GLU A 9 7.49 -1.28 -7.87
N ALA A 10 6.99 -2.07 -8.83
CA ALA A 10 6.33 -1.53 -10.02
C ALA A 10 5.07 -0.75 -9.66
N SER A 11 4.28 -1.21 -8.69
CA SER A 11 3.05 -0.54 -8.25
C SER A 11 3.37 0.77 -7.53
N LEU A 12 4.34 0.77 -6.64
CA LEU A 12 4.78 1.94 -5.88
C LEU A 12 5.32 3.02 -6.84
N LYS A 13 6.11 2.63 -7.83
CA LYS A 13 6.60 3.55 -8.85
C LYS A 13 5.46 4.18 -9.66
N GLU A 14 4.46 3.39 -10.07
CA GLU A 14 3.27 3.90 -10.78
C GLU A 14 2.47 4.86 -9.89
N ALA A 15 2.32 4.54 -8.61
CA ALA A 15 1.61 5.35 -7.64
C ALA A 15 2.28 6.70 -7.39
N VAL A 16 3.59 6.69 -7.12
CA VAL A 16 4.37 7.92 -6.91
C VAL A 16 4.29 8.84 -8.13
N GLU A 17 4.35 8.28 -9.34
CA GLU A 17 4.22 9.07 -10.56
C GLU A 17 2.80 9.61 -10.74
N ALA A 18 1.76 8.80 -10.49
CA ALA A 18 0.37 9.24 -10.56
C ALA A 18 0.06 10.34 -9.54
N ALA A 19 0.55 10.21 -8.31
CA ALA A 19 0.43 11.21 -7.26
C ALA A 19 1.15 12.51 -7.62
N ARG A 20 2.35 12.43 -8.22
CA ARG A 20 3.09 13.59 -8.72
C ARG A 20 2.30 14.35 -9.79
N VAL A 21 1.66 13.65 -10.72
CA VAL A 21 0.84 14.27 -11.78
C VAL A 21 -0.47 14.83 -11.25
N GLY A 22 -1.10 14.14 -10.29
CA GLY A 22 -2.36 14.54 -9.69
C GLY A 22 -2.24 15.53 -8.52
N GLU A 23 -1.03 15.96 -8.19
CA GLU A 23 -0.73 16.80 -7.02
C GLU A 23 -1.30 16.21 -5.70
N ILE A 24 -1.27 14.88 -5.58
CA ILE A 24 -1.74 14.17 -4.39
C ILE A 24 -0.65 14.26 -3.31
N PRO A 25 -1.00 14.71 -2.08
CA PRO A 25 -0.07 14.71 -0.96
C PRO A 25 0.51 13.31 -0.71
N PRO A 26 1.82 13.16 -0.41
CA PRO A 26 2.44 11.85 -0.20
C PRO A 26 1.70 10.98 0.81
N GLU A 27 1.25 11.54 1.93
CA GLU A 27 0.50 10.85 2.98
C GLU A 27 -0.81 10.20 2.47
N ASN A 28 -1.38 10.70 1.38
CA ASN A 28 -2.59 10.16 0.77
C ASN A 28 -2.30 9.15 -0.36
N LEU A 29 -1.04 8.78 -0.57
CA LEU A 29 -0.64 7.85 -1.63
C LEU A 29 -1.34 6.49 -1.50
N TYR A 30 -1.61 6.01 -0.28
CA TYR A 30 -2.31 4.74 -0.06
C TYR A 30 -3.72 4.71 -0.68
N MET A 31 -4.39 5.86 -0.80
CA MET A 31 -5.76 5.96 -1.32
C MET A 31 -5.87 5.54 -2.79
N ILE A 32 -4.77 5.62 -3.56
CA ILE A 32 -4.75 5.20 -4.97
C ILE A 32 -4.41 3.73 -5.17
N ALA A 33 -4.01 3.01 -4.10
CA ALA A 33 -3.66 1.59 -4.19
C ALA A 33 -4.81 0.70 -4.73
N PRO A 34 -6.07 0.84 -4.26
CA PRO A 34 -7.20 0.07 -4.82
C PRO A 34 -7.44 0.32 -6.31
N LEU A 35 -7.22 1.56 -6.77
CA LEU A 35 -7.41 1.94 -8.17
C LEU A 35 -6.34 1.32 -9.07
N ILE A 36 -5.07 1.37 -8.64
CA ILE A 36 -3.95 0.73 -9.36
C ILE A 36 -4.15 -0.79 -9.38
N TYR A 37 -4.55 -1.38 -8.25
CA TYR A 37 -4.84 -2.80 -8.15
C TYR A 37 -5.95 -3.21 -9.13
N SER A 38 -7.06 -2.46 -9.12
CA SER A 38 -8.21 -2.68 -9.99
C SER A 38 -7.80 -2.67 -11.47
N LYS A 39 -7.05 -1.64 -11.88
CA LYS A 39 -6.55 -1.48 -13.25
C LYS A 39 -5.66 -2.66 -13.67
N ARG A 40 -4.70 -3.05 -12.82
CA ARG A 40 -3.74 -4.13 -13.11
C ARG A 40 -4.38 -5.52 -13.15
N ASN A 41 -5.45 -5.72 -12.37
CA ASN A 41 -6.17 -6.99 -12.30
C ASN A 41 -7.44 -7.01 -13.17
N HIS A 42 -7.65 -5.99 -14.01
CA HIS A 42 -8.83 -5.82 -14.88
C HIS A 42 -10.16 -5.99 -14.13
N MET A 43 -10.22 -5.46 -12.92
CA MET A 43 -11.39 -5.57 -12.06
C MET A 43 -12.50 -4.64 -12.55
N ASN A 44 -13.73 -5.13 -12.49
CA ASN A 44 -14.95 -4.40 -12.85
C ASN A 44 -16.02 -4.48 -11.75
N ASN A 45 -15.58 -4.65 -10.49
CA ASN A 45 -16.45 -4.83 -9.34
C ASN A 45 -16.27 -3.65 -8.38
N ASP A 46 -17.16 -2.66 -8.50
CA ASP A 46 -17.13 -1.44 -7.69
C ASP A 46 -17.34 -1.72 -6.20
N ALA A 47 -18.14 -2.74 -5.86
CA ALA A 47 -18.36 -3.11 -4.45
C ALA A 47 -17.08 -3.67 -3.82
N LEU A 48 -16.33 -4.49 -4.57
CA LEU A 48 -15.03 -5.00 -4.11
C LEU A 48 -13.98 -3.89 -4.04
N LEU A 49 -13.99 -2.95 -5.00
CA LEU A 49 -13.15 -1.76 -4.95
C LEU A 49 -13.42 -0.95 -3.68
N GLN A 50 -14.69 -0.73 -3.34
CA GLN A 50 -15.06 0.01 -2.14
C GLN A 50 -14.58 -0.70 -0.86
N GLN A 51 -14.69 -2.02 -0.79
CA GLN A 51 -14.15 -2.79 0.35
C GLN A 51 -12.63 -2.61 0.51
N MET A 52 -11.88 -2.55 -0.59
CA MET A 52 -10.44 -2.27 -0.55
C MET A 52 -10.16 -0.85 -0.05
N VAL A 53 -10.94 0.14 -0.51
CA VAL A 53 -10.82 1.53 -0.05
C VAL A 53 -11.08 1.61 1.45
N ASP A 54 -12.20 1.07 1.91
CA ASP A 54 -12.62 1.13 3.32
C ASP A 54 -11.60 0.41 4.23
N GLY A 55 -11.13 -0.77 3.82
CA GLY A 55 -10.15 -1.55 4.58
C GLY A 55 -8.79 -0.87 4.68
N ASN A 56 -8.32 -0.23 3.59
CA ASN A 56 -7.06 0.51 3.60
C ASN A 56 -7.16 1.78 4.44
N GLU A 57 -8.26 2.52 4.36
CA GLU A 57 -8.52 3.68 5.20
C GLU A 57 -8.49 3.28 6.69
N GLU A 58 -9.21 2.22 7.07
CA GLU A 58 -9.24 1.74 8.46
C GLU A 58 -7.85 1.30 8.96
N GLN A 59 -7.06 0.65 8.11
CA GLN A 59 -5.68 0.26 8.44
C GLN A 59 -4.80 1.49 8.69
N VAL A 60 -4.75 2.42 7.73
CA VAL A 60 -3.85 3.58 7.80
C VAL A 60 -4.25 4.53 8.92
N GLN A 61 -5.55 4.78 9.13
CA GLN A 61 -6.01 5.63 10.23
C GLN A 61 -5.69 5.02 11.61
N ARG A 62 -5.69 3.69 11.74
CA ARG A 62 -5.24 3.03 12.97
C ARG A 62 -3.76 3.26 13.24
N ASP A 63 -2.92 3.15 12.22
CA ASP A 63 -1.48 3.40 12.34
C ASP A 63 -1.21 4.86 12.72
N TRP A 64 -1.91 5.80 12.09
CA TRP A 64 -1.77 7.24 12.38
C TRP A 64 -2.28 7.61 13.78
N ALA A 65 -3.31 6.93 14.27
CA ALA A 65 -3.80 7.11 15.64
C ALA A 65 -2.82 6.55 16.69
N CYS A 66 -2.04 5.52 16.32
CA CYS A 66 -1.01 4.93 17.17
C CYS A 66 0.26 5.80 17.20
N ASP A 67 0.72 6.27 16.04
CA ASP A 67 1.83 7.19 15.86
C ASP A 67 1.55 8.11 14.68
N GLU A 68 1.31 9.39 14.96
CA GLU A 68 1.00 10.37 13.92
C GLU A 68 2.15 10.54 12.91
N ARG A 69 3.41 10.34 13.34
CA ARG A 69 4.59 10.40 12.46
C ARG A 69 4.62 9.26 11.44
N SER A 70 3.82 8.21 11.64
CA SER A 70 3.69 7.16 10.65
C SER A 70 3.16 7.69 9.30
N LYS A 71 2.50 8.86 9.27
CA LYS A 71 2.13 9.57 8.02
C LYS A 71 3.30 9.76 7.06
N ASP A 72 4.51 9.97 7.60
CA ASP A 72 5.73 10.17 6.81
C ASP A 72 6.20 8.88 6.11
N GLN A 73 5.71 7.72 6.57
CA GLN A 73 5.99 6.40 5.99
C GLN A 73 5.05 6.06 4.84
N TYR A 74 4.75 7.05 3.99
CA TYR A 74 3.73 6.92 2.95
C TYR A 74 4.00 5.81 1.92
N ARG A 75 5.27 5.46 1.67
CA ARG A 75 5.62 4.34 0.79
C ARG A 75 5.26 3.00 1.42
N PHE A 76 5.51 2.85 2.72
CA PHE A 76 5.08 1.68 3.49
C PHE A 76 3.55 1.56 3.47
N HIS A 77 2.82 2.64 3.80
CA HIS A 77 1.36 2.65 3.80
C HIS A 77 0.77 2.30 2.44
N TYR A 78 1.36 2.82 1.36
CA TYR A 78 0.97 2.45 0.01
C TYR A 78 1.18 0.95 -0.27
N VAL A 79 2.37 0.40 0.04
CA VAL A 79 2.68 -1.02 -0.23
C VAL A 79 1.79 -1.94 0.59
N ALA A 80 1.59 -1.65 1.87
CA ALA A 80 0.66 -2.37 2.73
C ALA A 80 -0.77 -2.37 2.15
N SER A 81 -1.27 -1.19 1.79
CA SER A 81 -2.60 -1.01 1.18
C SER A 81 -2.76 -1.74 -0.16
N TYR A 82 -1.74 -1.70 -1.02
CA TYR A 82 -1.77 -2.39 -2.31
C TYR A 82 -1.74 -3.92 -2.15
N LEU A 83 -0.94 -4.42 -1.21
CA LEU A 83 -0.90 -5.85 -0.92
C LEU A 83 -2.18 -6.33 -0.22
N SER A 84 -2.75 -5.52 0.66
CA SER A 84 -4.05 -5.76 1.32
C SER A 84 -5.18 -5.96 0.30
N CYS A 85 -5.14 -5.27 -0.85
CA CYS A 85 -6.10 -5.51 -1.93
C CYS A 85 -6.11 -6.97 -2.42
N TYR A 86 -4.96 -7.66 -2.41
CA TYR A 86 -4.92 -9.09 -2.74
C TYR A 86 -5.58 -9.96 -1.65
N VAL A 87 -5.54 -9.55 -0.39
CA VAL A 87 -6.25 -10.23 0.72
C VAL A 87 -7.75 -10.03 0.57
N VAL A 88 -8.20 -8.79 0.41
CA VAL A 88 -9.62 -8.44 0.24
C VAL A 88 -10.21 -9.14 -0.99
N ALA A 89 -9.46 -9.24 -2.09
CA ALA A 89 -9.87 -9.97 -3.28
C ALA A 89 -9.81 -11.51 -3.16
N GLY A 90 -9.41 -12.05 -2.01
CA GLY A 90 -9.26 -13.49 -1.77
C GLY A 90 -8.17 -14.16 -2.62
N LYS A 91 -7.17 -13.39 -3.07
CA LYS A 91 -6.04 -13.89 -3.88
C LYS A 91 -4.90 -14.41 -3.03
N ILE A 92 -4.76 -13.91 -1.81
CA ILE A 92 -3.83 -14.39 -0.79
C ILE A 92 -4.54 -14.38 0.57
N GLU A 93 -4.05 -15.20 1.49
CA GLU A 93 -4.48 -15.22 2.89
C GLU A 93 -3.67 -14.21 3.73
N GLU A 94 -4.16 -13.86 4.92
CA GLU A 94 -3.49 -12.93 5.85
C GLU A 94 -2.08 -13.40 6.23
N ILE A 95 -1.90 -14.70 6.50
CA ILE A 95 -0.56 -15.26 6.79
C ILE A 95 0.40 -14.99 5.63
N LYS A 96 -0.11 -15.07 4.39
CA LYS A 96 0.71 -14.81 3.20
C LYS A 96 1.00 -13.32 3.03
N TYR A 97 0.06 -12.46 3.39
CA TYR A 97 0.27 -11.02 3.46
C TYR A 97 1.41 -10.68 4.42
N ASP A 98 1.42 -11.26 5.63
CA ASP A 98 2.47 -11.00 6.63
C ASP A 98 3.85 -11.41 6.12
N GLU A 99 3.98 -12.63 5.57
CA GLU A 99 5.23 -13.11 4.96
C GLU A 99 5.73 -12.19 3.83
N LEU A 100 4.80 -11.63 3.06
CA LEU A 100 5.12 -10.75 1.94
C LEU A 100 5.50 -9.35 2.43
N MET A 101 4.81 -8.81 3.44
CA MET A 101 5.19 -7.54 4.06
C MET A 101 6.57 -7.62 4.69
N GLU A 102 6.88 -8.68 5.45
CA GLU A 102 8.22 -8.88 6.01
C GLU A 102 9.29 -8.92 4.91
N TYR A 103 9.05 -9.72 3.86
CA TYR A 103 10.00 -9.84 2.76
C TYR A 103 10.18 -8.54 1.98
N VAL A 104 9.10 -7.87 1.59
CA VAL A 104 9.14 -6.65 0.77
C VAL A 104 9.79 -5.52 1.55
N THR A 105 9.42 -5.34 2.82
CA THR A 105 10.02 -4.35 3.71
C THR A 105 11.52 -4.60 3.92
N SER A 106 11.98 -5.85 3.93
CA SER A 106 13.41 -6.18 4.00
C SER A 106 14.21 -5.86 2.72
N LYS A 107 13.53 -5.52 1.61
CA LYS A 107 14.13 -5.36 0.28
C LYS A 107 13.90 -4.00 -0.36
N LEU A 108 12.81 -3.32 -0.02
CA LEU A 108 12.47 -2.00 -0.52
C LEU A 108 12.72 -0.95 0.55
N ASP A 109 13.20 0.21 0.11
CA ASP A 109 13.33 1.41 0.92
C ASP A 109 11.96 2.09 1.10
N LEU A 110 11.17 1.54 2.02
CA LEU A 110 9.78 1.95 2.29
C LEU A 110 9.65 2.95 3.43
N PHE A 111 10.68 3.07 4.26
CA PHE A 111 10.65 3.96 5.40
C PHE A 111 11.49 5.20 5.15
N THR A 112 11.02 6.35 5.59
CA THR A 112 11.85 7.54 5.68
C THR A 112 12.68 7.46 6.97
N ASP A 113 13.96 7.80 6.87
CA ASP A 113 14.95 7.70 7.96
C ASP A 113 14.61 8.55 9.22
N ASP A 114 13.51 9.31 9.20
CA ASP A 114 13.09 10.23 10.27
C ASP A 114 12.26 9.59 11.40
N TYR A 115 12.31 8.26 11.55
CA TYR A 115 12.03 7.62 12.86
C TYR A 115 13.21 7.90 13.79
N GLY A 116 13.38 9.16 14.18
CA GLY A 116 14.50 9.69 14.97
C GLY A 116 14.92 8.76 16.10
N LEU A 117 15.95 7.96 15.82
CA LEU A 117 16.87 7.37 16.76
C LEU A 117 18.24 7.99 16.45
N GLU A 118 18.36 9.29 16.74
CA GLU A 118 19.63 9.85 17.23
C GLU A 118 19.68 9.71 18.76
#